data_AF-A0A150GI86-F1
#
_entry.id   AF-A0A150GI86-F1
#
_cell.length_a   1.000
_cell.length_b   1.000
_cell.length_c   1.000
_cell.angle_alpha   90.00
_cell.angle_beta   90.00
_cell.angle_gamma   90.00
#
_symmetry.space_group_name_H-M   'P 1'
#
loop_
_entity.id
_entity.type
_entity.pdbx_description
1 polymer ?
#
loop_
_entity_poly.entity_id
_entity_poly.type
_entity_poly.pdbx_seq_one_letter_code
_entity_poly.pdbx_strand_id
1 'polypeptide(L)'
;MFRQAFAVAAYLAAMACNTYLTAWVLNLDEVLPALRPFVSGIDRTPARIDLRLPPATSAAVNLALLCVLALQHNVMSRMRVKAAMRPVVPFAWERSVFVAAASAALGLALLLWQPLPHIVWRVPPPADTAVAALSGLGFLLFMSSMFTTDPWDLFGLRQAFSGLEEHRYPRHSLVLGGLCRFVRHPMYLGLLTFLLAAPTMAGRDGGHEGRLGGGMRRRRAGGARV
;
A
#
# COMPACT_ATOMS: atom_id res chain seq x y z
N MET A 1 -10.16 -5.52 -29.05
CA MET A 1 -10.52 -4.52 -28.02
C MET A 1 -10.54 -5.08 -26.59
N PHE A 2 -11.06 -6.30 -26.36
CA PHE A 2 -11.13 -6.90 -25.00
C PHE A 2 -9.81 -6.87 -24.21
N ARG A 3 -8.68 -7.22 -24.85
CA ARG A 3 -7.32 -7.14 -24.26
C ARG A 3 -6.95 -5.76 -23.72
N GLN A 4 -7.23 -4.73 -24.50
CA GLN A 4 -6.90 -3.35 -24.14
C GLN A 4 -7.76 -2.89 -22.97
N ALA A 5 -9.06 -3.20 -23.01
CA ALA A 5 -9.98 -2.89 -21.92
C ALA A 5 -9.55 -3.56 -20.60
N PHE A 6 -9.17 -4.85 -20.66
CA PHE A 6 -8.62 -5.56 -19.49
C PHE A 6 -7.34 -4.92 -18.97
N ALA A 7 -6.39 -4.58 -19.85
CA ALA A 7 -5.14 -3.95 -19.44
C ALA A 7 -5.37 -2.58 -18.78
N VAL A 8 -6.30 -1.78 -19.31
CA VAL A 8 -6.72 -0.51 -18.70
C VAL A 8 -7.37 -0.74 -17.34
N ALA A 9 -8.26 -1.71 -17.22
CA ALA A 9 -8.88 -2.05 -15.93
C ALA A 9 -7.83 -2.49 -14.88
N ALA A 10 -6.89 -3.34 -15.28
CA ALA A 10 -5.78 -3.78 -14.42
C ALA A 10 -4.89 -2.61 -13.98
N TYR A 11 -4.57 -1.69 -14.91
CA TYR A 11 -3.82 -0.47 -14.61
C TYR A 11 -4.56 0.43 -13.62
N LEU A 12 -5.85 0.71 -13.86
CA LEU A 12 -6.66 1.53 -12.96
C LEU A 12 -6.77 0.91 -11.57
N ALA A 13 -6.96 -0.41 -11.49
CA ALA A 13 -6.97 -1.14 -10.23
C ALA A 13 -5.62 -1.01 -9.49
N ALA A 14 -4.50 -1.14 -10.20
CA ALA A 14 -3.18 -0.95 -9.62
C ALA A 14 -2.98 0.48 -9.11
N MET A 15 -3.36 1.50 -9.88
CA MET A 15 -3.28 2.91 -9.46
C MET A 15 -4.15 3.19 -8.24
N ALA A 16 -5.38 2.66 -8.20
CA ALA A 16 -6.26 2.79 -7.06
C ALA A 16 -5.67 2.13 -5.81
N CYS A 17 -5.18 0.89 -5.92
CA CYS A 17 -4.61 0.18 -4.77
C CYS A 17 -3.33 0.84 -4.25
N ASN A 18 -2.43 1.29 -5.13
CA ASN A 18 -1.19 1.95 -4.72
C ASN A 18 -1.44 3.36 -4.13
N THR A 19 -2.39 4.11 -4.70
CA THR A 19 -2.82 5.40 -4.14
C THR A 19 -3.43 5.20 -2.75
N TYR A 20 -4.31 4.22 -2.60
CA TYR A 20 -4.91 3.89 -1.31
C TYR A 20 -3.86 3.42 -0.30
N LEU A 21 -2.96 2.50 -0.68
CA LEU A 21 -1.84 2.06 0.15
C LEU A 21 -1.00 3.24 0.61
N THR A 22 -0.73 4.20 -0.27
CA THR A 22 0.05 5.39 0.05
C THR A 22 -0.63 6.22 1.12
N ALA A 23 -1.92 6.50 0.92
CA ALA A 23 -2.70 7.29 1.84
C ALA A 23 -2.88 6.57 3.20
N TRP A 24 -2.99 5.24 3.17
CA TRP A 24 -3.08 4.35 4.33
C TRP A 24 -1.78 4.35 5.15
N VAL A 25 -0.62 4.15 4.53
CA VAL A 25 0.70 4.14 5.20
C VAL A 25 1.08 5.50 5.77
N LEU A 26 0.77 6.59 5.06
CA LEU A 26 1.09 7.95 5.51
C LEU A 26 0.07 8.52 6.50
N ASN A 27 -0.97 7.76 6.87
CA ASN A 27 -2.09 8.24 7.69
C ASN A 27 -2.60 9.61 7.21
N LEU A 28 -2.84 9.75 5.89
CA LEU A 28 -3.19 11.06 5.29
C LEU A 28 -4.50 11.63 5.82
N ASP A 29 -5.35 10.82 6.44
CA ASP A 29 -6.57 11.24 7.13
C ASP A 29 -6.31 12.03 8.42
N GLU A 30 -5.12 11.91 9.00
CA GLU A 30 -4.64 12.75 10.11
C GLU A 30 -4.20 14.13 9.60
N VAL A 31 -3.44 14.15 8.51
CA VAL A 31 -2.93 15.38 7.88
C VAL A 31 -4.05 16.16 7.18
N LEU A 32 -4.95 15.44 6.51
CA LEU A 32 -6.07 15.98 5.73
C LEU A 32 -7.38 15.33 6.21
N PRO A 33 -8.03 15.88 7.25
CA PRO A 33 -9.27 15.31 7.80
C PRO A 33 -10.41 15.15 6.79
N ALA A 34 -10.41 15.90 5.69
CA ALA A 34 -11.36 15.74 4.59
C ALA A 34 -11.29 14.38 3.89
N LEU A 35 -10.16 13.66 3.99
CA LEU A 35 -9.96 12.34 3.39
C LEU A 35 -10.52 11.19 4.24
N ARG A 36 -10.90 11.45 5.50
CA ARG A 36 -11.42 10.43 6.44
C ARG A 36 -12.56 9.56 5.92
N PRO A 37 -13.53 10.07 5.12
CA PRO A 37 -14.58 9.21 4.57
C PRO A 37 -14.08 8.22 3.51
N PHE A 38 -12.92 8.48 2.93
CA PHE A 38 -12.40 7.75 1.77
C PHE A 38 -11.24 6.82 2.13
N VAL A 39 -10.37 7.26 3.05
CA VAL A 39 -9.16 6.57 3.49
C VAL A 39 -9.12 6.53 5.01
N SER A 40 -8.84 5.34 5.55
CA SER A 40 -8.44 5.15 6.94
C SER A 40 -6.91 5.02 6.99
N GLY A 41 -6.25 5.61 7.97
CA GLY A 41 -4.83 5.35 8.20
C GLY A 41 -4.57 3.92 8.67
N ILE A 42 -3.33 3.44 8.51
CA ILE A 42 -2.87 2.14 9.03
C ILE A 42 -3.03 2.02 10.54
N ASP A 43 -2.92 3.14 11.26
CA ASP A 43 -2.93 3.18 12.72
C ASP A 43 -4.32 3.41 13.32
N ARG A 44 -5.34 3.76 12.52
CA ARG A 44 -6.70 4.01 13.01
C ARG A 44 -7.75 3.17 12.31
N THR A 45 -8.59 2.58 13.16
CA THR A 45 -9.83 1.88 12.85
C THR A 45 -9.62 0.63 12.00
N PRO A 46 -10.52 -0.37 12.16
CA PRO A 46 -10.27 -1.68 11.60
C PRO A 46 -10.19 -1.62 10.09
N ALA A 47 -9.70 -2.69 9.45
CA ALA A 47 -10.07 -2.99 8.09
C ALA A 47 -11.53 -2.57 7.83
N ARG A 48 -11.88 -2.25 6.58
CA ARG A 48 -13.30 -2.12 6.20
C ARG A 48 -14.14 -3.29 6.75
N ILE A 49 -13.49 -4.43 7.03
CA ILE A 49 -13.98 -5.58 7.80
C ILE A 49 -13.15 -5.78 9.09
N ASP A 50 -13.69 -5.37 10.25
CA ASP A 50 -13.15 -5.73 11.58
C ASP A 50 -13.61 -7.13 11.96
N LEU A 51 -12.68 -8.09 12.02
CA LEU A 51 -13.01 -9.44 12.47
C LEU A 51 -12.93 -9.59 14.00
N ARG A 52 -12.48 -8.56 14.72
CA ARG A 52 -12.32 -8.54 16.19
C ARG A 52 -11.60 -9.78 16.72
N LEU A 53 -10.55 -10.18 16.02
CA LEU A 53 -9.78 -11.39 16.32
C LEU A 53 -8.83 -11.17 17.51
N PRO A 54 -8.47 -12.24 18.24
CA PRO A 54 -7.41 -12.18 19.24
C PRO A 54 -6.07 -11.70 18.62
N PRO A 55 -5.18 -11.06 19.38
CA PRO A 55 -3.98 -10.41 18.84
C PRO A 55 -3.08 -11.34 18.02
N ALA A 56 -2.87 -12.57 18.50
CA ALA A 56 -2.07 -13.58 17.80
C ALA A 56 -2.72 -13.99 16.47
N THR A 57 -4.04 -14.11 16.45
CA THR A 57 -4.79 -14.44 15.22
C THR A 57 -4.76 -13.27 14.23
N SER A 58 -4.89 -12.02 14.69
CA SER A 58 -4.72 -10.83 13.85
C SER A 58 -3.33 -10.77 13.20
N ALA A 59 -2.28 -11.05 13.97
CA ALA A 59 -0.92 -11.12 13.44
C ALA A 59 -0.76 -12.25 12.42
N ALA A 60 -1.33 -13.43 12.67
CA ALA A 60 -1.30 -14.56 11.74
C ALA A 60 -2.05 -14.25 10.43
N VAL A 61 -3.21 -13.58 10.51
CA VAL A 61 -3.97 -13.13 9.33
C VAL A 61 -3.15 -12.12 8.53
N ASN A 62 -2.56 -11.10 9.17
CA ASN A 62 -1.73 -10.12 8.49
C ASN A 62 -0.52 -10.77 7.82
N LEU A 63 0.15 -11.70 8.52
CA LEU A 63 1.27 -12.44 7.95
C LEU A 63 0.82 -13.29 6.75
N ALA A 64 -0.34 -13.95 6.82
CA ALA A 64 -0.89 -14.71 5.71
C ALA A 64 -1.21 -13.81 4.51
N LEU A 65 -1.80 -12.63 4.73
CA LEU A 65 -2.08 -11.65 3.67
C LEU A 65 -0.79 -11.16 2.99
N LEU A 66 0.24 -10.85 3.79
CA LEU A 66 1.57 -10.49 3.27
C LEU A 66 2.21 -11.65 2.51
N CYS A 67 2.07 -12.89 2.99
CA CYS A 67 2.55 -14.09 2.30
C CYS A 67 1.84 -14.30 0.97
N VAL A 68 0.52 -14.08 0.88
CA VAL A 68 -0.23 -14.17 -0.39
C VAL A 68 0.31 -13.14 -1.39
N LEU A 69 0.47 -11.89 -0.97
CA LEU A 69 1.05 -10.83 -1.81
C LEU A 69 2.48 -11.17 -2.25
N ALA A 70 3.34 -11.57 -1.32
CA ALA A 70 4.73 -11.93 -1.59
C ALA A 70 4.82 -13.15 -2.52
N LEU A 71 4.03 -14.19 -2.27
CA LEU A 71 4.01 -15.40 -3.07
C LEU A 71 3.53 -15.10 -4.48
N GLN A 72 2.42 -14.37 -4.62
CA GLN A 72 1.90 -13.94 -5.92
C GLN A 72 2.99 -13.21 -6.73
N HIS A 73 3.62 -12.21 -6.13
CA HIS A 73 4.62 -11.36 -6.81
C HIS A 73 5.89 -12.14 -7.18
N ASN A 74 6.34 -13.04 -6.31
CA ASN A 74 7.56 -13.82 -6.51
C ASN A 74 7.36 -14.99 -7.46
N VAL A 75 6.26 -15.73 -7.34
CA VAL A 75 5.99 -16.92 -8.17
C VAL A 75 5.73 -16.48 -9.61
N MET A 76 4.86 -15.49 -9.81
CA MET A 76 4.47 -15.07 -11.15
C MET A 76 5.57 -14.33 -11.91
N SER A 77 6.62 -13.86 -11.21
CA SER A 77 7.82 -13.31 -11.85
C SER A 77 8.80 -14.37 -12.34
N ARG A 78 8.68 -15.64 -11.91
CA ARG A 78 9.58 -16.74 -12.33
C ARG A 78 9.36 -17.12 -13.78
N MET A 79 10.45 -17.33 -14.52
CA MET A 79 10.41 -17.73 -15.94
C MET A 79 9.62 -19.03 -16.18
N ARG A 80 9.76 -20.02 -15.28
CA ARG A 80 9.05 -21.30 -15.39
C ARG A 80 7.54 -21.15 -15.28
N VAL A 81 7.08 -20.29 -14.37
CA VAL A 81 5.65 -20.02 -14.17
C VAL A 81 5.10 -19.29 -15.39
N LYS A 82 5.82 -18.28 -15.88
CA LYS A 82 5.45 -17.60 -17.13
C LYS A 82 5.34 -18.58 -18.30
N ALA A 83 6.31 -19.48 -18.46
CA ALA A 83 6.28 -20.51 -19.51
C ALA A 83 5.06 -21.45 -19.37
N ALA A 84 4.73 -21.87 -18.14
CA ALA A 84 3.56 -22.71 -17.86
C ALA A 84 2.23 -21.98 -18.08
N MET A 85 2.19 -20.66 -17.92
CA MET A 85 0.99 -19.85 -18.16
C MET A 85 0.73 -19.59 -19.64
N ARG A 86 1.76 -19.62 -20.51
CA ARG A 86 1.65 -19.29 -21.95
C ARG A 86 0.52 -19.98 -22.72
N PRO A 87 0.18 -21.26 -22.48
CA PRO A 87 -0.93 -21.91 -23.17
C PRO A 87 -2.29 -21.26 -22.90
N VAL A 88 -2.44 -20.59 -21.76
CA VAL A 88 -3.71 -19.96 -21.32
C VAL A 88 -3.65 -18.43 -21.40
N VAL A 89 -2.48 -17.84 -21.10
CA VAL A 89 -2.24 -16.40 -21.07
C VAL A 89 -1.19 -16.07 -22.15
N PRO A 90 -1.62 -15.58 -23.33
CA PRO A 90 -0.67 -15.18 -24.37
C PRO A 90 0.25 -14.07 -23.88
N PHE A 91 1.44 -13.96 -24.49
CA PHE A 91 2.44 -12.95 -24.11
C PHE A 91 1.84 -11.54 -23.96
N ALA A 92 1.00 -11.10 -24.90
CA ALA A 92 0.38 -9.78 -24.88
C ALA A 92 -0.51 -9.50 -23.63
N TRP A 93 -0.90 -10.54 -22.88
CA TRP A 93 -1.70 -10.44 -21.65
C TRP A 93 -0.87 -10.63 -20.38
N GLU A 94 0.31 -11.24 -20.48
CA GLU A 94 1.10 -11.72 -19.36
C GLU A 94 1.28 -10.66 -18.26
N ARG A 95 1.69 -9.46 -18.65
CA ARG A 95 1.92 -8.36 -17.71
C ARG A 95 0.63 -7.78 -17.13
N SER A 96 -0.42 -7.64 -17.92
CA SER A 96 -1.71 -7.14 -17.40
C SER A 96 -2.35 -8.14 -16.42
N VAL A 97 -2.22 -9.45 -16.67
CA VAL A 97 -2.67 -10.49 -15.73
C VAL A 97 -1.83 -10.45 -14.45
N PHE A 98 -0.51 -10.24 -14.56
CA PHE A 98 0.35 -10.04 -13.40
C PHE A 98 -0.11 -8.87 -12.54
N VAL A 99 -0.34 -7.73 -13.17
CA VAL A 99 -0.77 -6.49 -12.52
C VAL A 99 -2.14 -6.67 -11.88
N ALA A 100 -3.09 -7.31 -12.57
CA ALA A 100 -4.42 -7.58 -12.02
C ALA A 100 -4.35 -8.49 -10.79
N ALA A 101 -3.59 -9.59 -10.84
CA ALA A 101 -3.42 -10.51 -9.73
C ALA A 101 -2.70 -9.85 -8.53
N ALA A 102 -1.67 -9.04 -8.78
CA ALA A 102 -0.98 -8.28 -7.74
C ALA A 102 -1.91 -7.23 -7.11
N SER A 103 -2.72 -6.55 -7.92
CA SER A 103 -3.70 -5.57 -7.43
C SER A 103 -4.79 -6.23 -6.61
N ALA A 104 -5.24 -7.43 -6.99
CA ALA A 104 -6.20 -8.21 -6.21
C ALA A 104 -5.60 -8.65 -4.87
N ALA A 105 -4.38 -9.18 -4.87
CA ALA A 105 -3.69 -9.59 -3.63
C ALA A 105 -3.44 -8.39 -2.69
N LEU A 106 -3.03 -7.24 -3.25
CA LEU A 106 -2.87 -6.01 -2.48
C LEU A 106 -4.20 -5.49 -1.96
N GLY A 107 -5.24 -5.48 -2.79
CA GLY A 107 -6.60 -5.10 -2.39
C GLY A 107 -7.13 -5.98 -1.26
N LEU A 108 -6.91 -7.30 -1.32
CA LEU A 108 -7.24 -8.23 -0.24
C LEU A 108 -6.47 -7.91 1.05
N ALA A 109 -5.17 -7.62 0.94
CA ALA A 109 -4.36 -7.23 2.09
C ALA A 109 -4.89 -5.94 2.73
N LEU A 110 -5.21 -4.91 1.94
CA LEU A 110 -5.76 -3.64 2.40
C LEU A 110 -7.16 -3.80 3.01
N LEU A 111 -8.00 -4.67 2.44
CA LEU A 111 -9.37 -4.89 2.89
C LEU A 111 -9.48 -5.73 4.16
N LEU A 112 -8.59 -6.71 4.33
CA LEU A 112 -8.63 -7.68 5.43
C LEU A 112 -7.56 -7.43 6.50
N TRP A 113 -6.79 -6.34 6.39
CA TRP A 113 -5.77 -5.99 7.36
C TRP A 113 -6.34 -5.85 8.77
N GLN A 114 -5.83 -6.64 9.71
CA GLN A 114 -6.29 -6.61 11.10
C GLN A 114 -5.45 -5.63 11.92
N PRO A 115 -6.08 -4.73 12.70
CA PRO A 115 -5.34 -3.84 13.59
C PRO A 115 -4.64 -4.66 14.68
N LEU A 116 -3.37 -4.34 14.95
CA LEU A 116 -2.67 -4.90 16.10
C LEU A 116 -2.93 -4.02 17.33
N PRO A 117 -3.18 -4.62 18.51
CA PRO A 117 -3.55 -3.88 19.72
C PRO A 117 -2.37 -3.14 20.38
N HIS A 118 -1.14 -3.47 20.01
CA HIS A 118 0.06 -2.91 20.62
C HIS A 118 0.77 -1.99 19.65
N ILE A 119 1.31 -0.91 20.20
CA ILE A 119 2.25 -0.04 19.48
C ILE A 119 3.58 -0.77 19.38
N VAL A 120 4.03 -1.01 18.15
CA VAL A 120 5.34 -1.62 17.88
C VAL A 120 6.43 -0.58 18.14
N TRP A 121 6.24 0.64 17.64
CA TRP A 121 7.07 1.80 18.01
C TRP A 121 6.31 3.12 17.83
N ARG A 122 6.79 4.14 18.55
CA ARG A 122 6.33 5.53 18.45
C ARG A 122 7.53 6.45 18.61
N VAL A 123 7.74 7.32 17.63
CA VAL A 123 8.78 8.36 17.69
C VAL A 123 8.23 9.55 18.47
N PRO A 124 8.92 10.04 19.52
CA PRO A 124 8.45 11.17 20.30
C PRO A 124 8.61 12.50 19.53
N PRO A 125 7.73 13.49 19.75
CA PRO A 125 7.92 14.84 19.21
C PRO A 125 9.21 15.49 19.74
N PRO A 126 9.90 16.34 18.95
CA PRO A 126 9.54 16.77 17.58
C PRO A 126 10.14 15.89 16.47
N ALA A 127 10.79 14.76 16.83
CA ALA A 127 11.47 13.90 15.86
C ALA A 127 10.49 13.15 14.94
N ASP A 128 9.24 13.00 15.37
CA ASP A 128 8.13 12.44 14.61
C ASP A 128 7.96 13.12 13.23
N THR A 129 8.09 14.44 13.19
CA THR A 129 7.93 15.24 11.97
C THR A 129 9.05 14.97 10.96
N ALA A 130 10.28 14.82 11.44
CA ALA A 130 11.43 14.48 10.58
C ALA A 130 11.31 13.06 10.01
N VAL A 131 10.82 12.11 10.81
CA VAL A 131 10.58 10.72 10.38
C VAL A 131 9.45 10.66 9.36
N ALA A 132 8.34 11.38 9.57
CA ALA A 132 7.26 11.50 8.59
C ALA A 132 7.74 12.10 7.27
N ALA A 133 8.57 13.17 7.33
CA ALA A 133 9.18 13.76 6.15
C ALA A 133 10.08 12.77 5.40
N LEU A 134 10.85 11.95 6.13
CA LEU A 134 11.68 10.90 5.55
C LEU A 134 10.85 9.82 4.83
N SER A 135 9.72 9.40 5.39
CA SER A 135 8.78 8.50 4.70
C SER A 135 8.24 9.13 3.42
N GLY A 136 7.85 10.41 3.46
CA GLY A 136 7.43 11.17 2.28
C GLY A 136 8.53 11.26 1.21
N LEU A 137 9.79 11.46 1.60
CA LEU A 137 10.93 11.42 0.68
C LEU A 137 11.15 10.03 0.08
N GLY A 138 10.99 8.97 0.88
CA GLY A 138 11.00 7.59 0.40
C GLY A 138 9.93 7.34 -0.67
N PHE A 139 8.72 7.85 -0.44
CA PHE A 139 7.63 7.80 -1.41
C PHE A 139 7.97 8.53 -2.72
N LEU A 140 8.50 9.74 -2.65
CA LEU A 140 8.92 10.51 -3.83
C LEU A 140 10.04 9.80 -4.61
N LEU A 141 10.99 9.18 -3.91
CA LEU A 141 12.04 8.38 -4.52
C LEU A 141 11.46 7.13 -5.22
N PHE A 142 10.51 6.46 -4.59
CA PHE A 142 9.82 5.31 -5.17
C PHE A 142 9.05 5.70 -6.45
N MET A 143 8.26 6.78 -6.38
CA MET A 143 7.49 7.29 -7.52
C MET A 143 8.39 7.77 -8.66
N SER A 144 9.44 8.53 -8.37
CA SER A 144 10.38 8.98 -9.42
C SER A 144 11.07 7.82 -10.12
N SER A 145 11.49 6.79 -9.37
CA SER A 145 12.09 5.56 -9.94
C SER A 145 11.12 4.76 -10.82
N MET A 146 9.83 4.84 -10.51
CA MET A 146 8.79 4.20 -11.32
C MET A 146 8.64 4.88 -12.67
N PHE A 147 8.65 6.22 -12.73
CA PHE A 147 8.58 6.97 -13.98
C PHE A 147 9.79 6.78 -14.89
N THR A 148 10.97 6.45 -14.34
CA THR A 148 12.16 6.12 -15.15
C THR A 148 12.07 4.76 -15.83
N THR A 149 11.15 3.89 -15.41
CA THR A 149 11.04 2.48 -15.85
C THR A 149 9.87 2.29 -16.83
N ASP A 150 9.57 3.29 -17.67
CA ASP A 150 8.41 3.35 -18.58
C ASP A 150 7.11 2.80 -17.93
N PRO A 151 6.33 3.62 -17.22
CA PRO A 151 5.19 3.15 -16.43
C PRO A 151 4.16 2.38 -17.29
N TRP A 152 4.08 2.68 -18.59
CA TRP A 152 3.17 1.99 -19.51
C TRP A 152 3.60 0.55 -19.77
N ASP A 153 4.89 0.30 -19.87
CA ASP A 153 5.44 -1.05 -19.98
C ASP A 153 5.41 -1.76 -18.62
N LEU A 154 5.69 -1.02 -17.54
CA LEU A 154 5.62 -1.54 -16.17
C LEU A 154 4.22 -2.07 -15.81
N PHE A 155 3.13 -1.49 -16.31
CA PHE A 155 1.78 -2.03 -16.10
C PHE A 155 1.26 -2.91 -17.25
N GLY A 156 2.07 -3.13 -18.29
CA GLY A 156 1.71 -3.98 -19.42
C GLY A 156 0.73 -3.34 -20.39
N LEU A 157 0.44 -2.04 -20.27
CA LEU A 157 -0.37 -1.33 -21.25
C LEU A 157 0.31 -1.35 -22.62
N ARG A 158 1.59 -0.99 -22.69
CA ARG A 158 2.34 -1.03 -23.96
C ARG A 158 2.34 -2.42 -24.60
N GLN A 159 2.52 -3.46 -23.80
CA GLN A 159 2.48 -4.85 -24.25
C GLN A 159 1.08 -5.24 -24.78
N ALA A 160 0.02 -4.89 -24.05
CA ALA A 160 -1.36 -5.16 -24.44
C ALA A 160 -1.80 -4.36 -25.69
N PHE A 161 -1.33 -3.13 -25.86
CA PHE A 161 -1.66 -2.31 -27.03
C PHE A 161 -0.84 -2.70 -28.27
N SER A 162 0.41 -3.12 -28.10
CA SER A 162 1.27 -3.56 -29.22
C SER A 162 0.75 -4.83 -29.88
N GLY A 163 0.20 -5.76 -29.09
CA GLY A 163 -0.24 -7.08 -29.59
C GLY A 163 0.87 -7.93 -30.20
N LEU A 164 2.13 -7.54 -30.02
CA LEU A 164 3.27 -8.24 -30.59
C LEU A 164 3.54 -9.54 -29.84
N GLU A 165 4.03 -10.53 -30.56
CA GLU A 165 4.61 -11.74 -30.00
C GLU A 165 5.93 -11.42 -29.30
N GLU A 166 6.31 -12.23 -28.32
CA GLU A 166 7.48 -12.00 -27.46
C GLU A 166 8.76 -11.71 -28.25
N HIS A 167 9.02 -12.44 -29.34
CA HIS A 167 10.23 -12.28 -30.16
C HIS A 167 10.27 -10.97 -30.97
N ARG A 168 9.13 -10.29 -31.12
CA ARG A 168 9.01 -8.99 -31.80
C ARG A 168 8.87 -7.83 -30.81
N TYR A 169 8.69 -8.09 -29.52
CA TYR A 169 8.57 -7.04 -28.52
C TYR A 169 9.96 -6.52 -28.13
N PRO A 170 10.22 -5.20 -28.22
CA PRO A 170 11.51 -4.64 -27.87
C PRO A 170 11.77 -4.87 -26.39
N ARG A 171 12.81 -5.65 -26.07
CA ARG A 171 13.22 -5.85 -24.67
C ARG A 171 13.72 -4.51 -24.14
N HIS A 172 13.16 -4.07 -23.02
CA HIS A 172 13.60 -2.85 -22.35
C HIS A 172 15.10 -2.98 -22.03
N SER A 173 15.92 -2.10 -22.58
CA SER A 173 17.34 -2.03 -22.25
C SER A 173 17.48 -1.60 -20.80
N LEU A 174 18.49 -2.14 -20.11
CA LEU A 174 18.76 -1.78 -18.72
C LEU A 174 19.17 -0.30 -18.68
N VAL A 175 18.28 0.57 -18.20
CA VAL A 175 18.55 2.02 -18.11
C VAL A 175 19.54 2.25 -16.96
N LEU A 176 20.82 2.43 -17.30
CA LEU A 176 21.91 2.73 -16.35
C LEU A 176 22.06 4.26 -16.08
N GLY A 177 21.03 5.06 -16.36
CA GLY A 177 21.04 6.52 -16.19
C GLY A 177 20.20 7.02 -15.01
N GLY A 178 20.48 8.24 -14.53
CA GLY A 178 19.70 8.90 -13.48
C GLY A 178 19.95 8.37 -12.06
N LEU A 179 18.88 8.09 -11.31
CA LEU A 179 18.94 7.58 -9.92
C LEU A 179 19.72 6.27 -9.79
N CYS A 180 19.69 5.43 -10.83
CA CYS A 180 20.43 4.17 -10.89
C CYS A 180 21.97 4.35 -10.89
N ARG A 181 22.47 5.57 -11.15
CA ARG A 181 23.90 5.90 -11.03
C ARG A 181 24.38 5.97 -9.57
N PHE A 182 23.48 6.33 -8.66
CA PHE A 182 23.80 6.49 -7.24
C PHE A 182 23.48 5.23 -6.43
N VAL A 183 22.36 4.57 -6.74
CA VAL A 183 21.91 3.37 -6.04
C VAL A 183 21.44 2.34 -7.08
N ARG A 184 21.90 1.08 -6.97
CA ARG A 184 21.55 0.03 -7.95
C ARG A 184 20.04 -0.21 -8.10
N HIS A 185 19.29 -0.01 -7.01
CA HIS A 185 17.84 -0.20 -6.97
C HIS A 185 17.14 0.93 -6.20
N PRO A 186 17.01 2.13 -6.80
CA PRO A 186 16.44 3.28 -6.12
C PRO A 186 14.96 3.08 -5.76
N MET A 187 14.24 2.27 -6.55
CA MET A 187 12.85 1.88 -6.27
C MET A 187 12.70 1.11 -4.95
N TYR A 188 13.56 0.11 -4.69
CA TYR A 188 13.50 -0.66 -3.44
C TYR A 188 13.94 0.18 -2.23
N LEU A 189 14.94 1.04 -2.40
CA LEU A 189 15.33 1.98 -1.36
C LEU A 189 14.18 2.93 -1.00
N GLY A 190 13.54 3.52 -2.00
CA GLY A 190 12.37 4.38 -1.79
C GLY A 190 11.23 3.65 -1.08
N LEU A 191 10.90 2.43 -1.52
CA LEU A 191 9.84 1.62 -0.92
C LEU A 191 10.14 1.24 0.53
N LEU A 192 11.37 0.81 0.84
CA LEU A 192 11.74 0.45 2.21
C LEU A 192 11.73 1.67 3.13
N THR A 193 12.28 2.80 2.68
CA THR A 193 12.24 4.06 3.45
C THR A 193 10.80 4.51 3.67
N PHE A 194 9.97 4.44 2.63
CA PHE A 194 8.54 4.79 2.71
C PHE A 194 7.79 3.98 3.77
N LEU A 195 7.96 2.65 3.77
CA LEU A 195 7.24 1.74 4.67
C LEU A 195 7.80 1.70 6.09
N LEU A 196 9.13 1.83 6.26
CA LEU A 196 9.79 1.68 7.56
C LEU A 196 9.94 3.00 8.31
N ALA A 197 10.02 4.15 7.62
CA ALA A 197 10.11 5.46 8.26
C ALA A 197 8.73 5.99 8.71
N ALA A 198 7.81 5.12 9.11
CA ALA A 198 6.56 5.53 9.72
C ALA A 198 6.82 6.02 11.16
N PRO A 199 6.34 7.20 11.57
CA PRO A 199 6.59 7.74 12.92
C PRO A 199 5.93 6.91 14.02
N THR A 200 4.85 6.20 13.70
CA THR A 200 4.19 5.21 14.56
C THR A 200 3.95 3.96 13.74
N MET A 201 4.08 2.77 14.34
CA MET A 201 3.62 1.53 13.72
C MET A 201 2.74 0.73 14.69
N ALA A 202 1.48 0.62 14.32
CA ALA A 202 0.36 -0.10 14.95
C ALA A 202 -0.03 0.37 16.36
N GLY A 203 -1.22 -0.08 16.82
CA GLY A 203 -1.75 0.11 18.17
C GLY A 203 -3.08 0.85 18.24
N ARG A 204 -4.18 0.10 18.45
CA ARG A 204 -5.47 0.65 18.90
C ARG A 204 -5.27 1.35 20.25
N ASP A 205 -5.05 2.67 20.24
CA ASP A 205 -5.14 3.48 21.44
C ASP A 205 -6.59 3.40 21.95
N GLY A 206 -6.80 2.68 23.06
CA GLY A 206 -8.01 2.79 23.89
C GLY A 206 -8.12 4.15 24.59
N GLY A 207 -7.69 5.24 23.94
CA GLY A 207 -7.27 6.48 24.61
C GLY A 207 -7.94 7.77 24.13
N HIS A 208 -8.95 7.71 23.25
CA HIS A 208 -9.69 8.91 22.85
C HIS A 208 -11.11 9.06 23.40
N GLU A 209 -11.57 8.15 24.27
CA GLU A 209 -12.82 8.35 25.03
C GLU A 209 -12.62 9.06 26.39
N GLY A 210 -11.39 9.30 26.84
CA GLY A 210 -11.11 9.88 28.15
C GLY A 210 -11.07 11.41 28.24
N ARG A 211 -10.96 12.15 27.11
CA ARG A 211 -10.65 13.60 27.15
C ARG A 211 -11.85 14.53 26.99
N LEU A 212 -13.07 14.02 26.82
CA LEU A 212 -14.29 14.85 26.69
C LEU A 212 -15.35 14.60 27.79
N GLY A 213 -15.05 13.80 28.82
CA GLY A 213 -16.00 13.50 29.92
C GLY A 213 -15.67 14.10 31.28
N GLY A 214 -14.49 14.73 31.46
CA GLY A 214 -13.95 15.08 32.78
C GLY A 214 -14.21 16.52 33.27
N GLY A 215 -15.04 17.30 32.58
CA GLY A 215 -15.06 18.76 32.76
C GLY A 215 -16.43 19.39 32.94
N MET A 216 -17.49 18.67 33.34
CA MET A 216 -18.78 19.34 33.58
C MET A 216 -19.73 18.57 34.50
N ARG A 217 -19.30 18.24 35.73
CA ARG A 217 -20.25 17.75 36.74
C ARG A 217 -19.83 18.03 38.18
N ARG A 218 -19.67 19.31 38.54
CA ARG A 218 -19.73 19.77 39.95
C ARG A 218 -19.90 21.28 40.04
N ARG A 219 -21.16 21.75 40.00
CA ARG A 219 -21.67 22.94 40.72
C ARG A 219 -23.12 23.20 40.32
N ARG A 220 -24.05 22.42 40.87
CA ARG A 220 -25.46 22.81 41.08
C ARG A 220 -26.12 21.80 42.02
N ALA A 221 -25.88 21.98 43.31
CA ALA A 221 -26.73 21.50 44.39
C ALA A 221 -26.25 22.19 45.67
N GLY A 222 -26.87 23.33 45.97
CA GLY A 222 -26.52 24.19 47.10
C GLY A 222 -27.38 25.44 47.06
N GLY A 223 -28.70 25.25 47.06
CA GLY A 223 -29.68 26.32 47.05
C GLY A 223 -31.08 25.75 47.28
N ALA A 224 -31.67 26.17 48.39
CA ALA A 224 -33.03 25.94 48.86
C ALA A 224 -33.34 24.60 49.54
N ARG A 225 -33.43 24.64 50.88
CA ARG A 225 -34.70 24.42 51.59
C ARG A 225 -34.64 25.02 53.01
N VAL A 226 -35.63 25.90 53.23
CA VAL A 226 -36.35 26.32 54.45
C VAL A 226 -35.53 26.87 55.62
#